data_AF-A0A0C1VBZ7-F1
#
_entry.id   AF-A0A0C1VBZ7-F1
#
_cell.length_a   1.000
_cell.length_b   1.000
_cell.length_c   1.000
_cell.angle_alpha   90.00
_cell.angle_beta   90.00
_cell.angle_gamma   90.00
#
_symmetry.space_group_name_H-M   'P 1'
#
loop_
_entity.id
_entity.type
_entity.pdbx_description
1 polymer ?
#
loop_
_entity_poly.entity_id
_entity_poly.type
_entity_poly.pdbx_seq_one_letter_code
_entity_poly.pdbx_strand_id
1 'polypeptide(L)'
;MSQPNEVVIDAMMAYLREFVEVPHPVFGDLPVCPFARKARLDNTIQFQVYPFTQNEVEPDSQFMELVTDFTRDAGSEILIMIHPRPAGMSLAAMESFVEALNLHLLPLELMAFGGHPEDNFNIQGVYTRRSPYPHLSIQSTPFLNQVTQSLRQTGYYQNWTAADLDVIGFHER
;
A
#
# COMPACT_ATOMS: atom_id res chain seq x y z
N MET A 1 -19.57 18.40 12.30
CA MET A 1 -18.28 17.89 12.81
C MET A 1 -18.06 16.56 12.14
N SER A 2 -17.08 16.44 11.26
CA SER A 2 -16.76 15.17 10.60
C SER A 2 -16.31 14.15 11.64
N GLN A 3 -16.65 12.86 11.45
CA GLN A 3 -16.18 11.83 12.37
C GLN A 3 -14.64 11.72 12.29
N PRO A 4 -13.92 11.36 13.37
CA PRO A 4 -12.47 11.26 13.35
C PRO A 4 -11.92 10.39 12.21
N ASN A 5 -12.64 9.33 11.84
CA ASN A 5 -12.28 8.45 10.73
C ASN A 5 -12.42 9.13 9.35
N GLU A 6 -13.42 9.99 9.15
CA GLU A 6 -13.61 10.73 7.89
C GLU A 6 -12.42 11.64 7.61
N VAL A 7 -11.91 12.33 8.65
CA VAL A 7 -10.74 13.22 8.50
C VAL A 7 -9.48 12.46 8.09
N VAL A 8 -9.28 11.26 8.64
CA VAL A 8 -8.13 10.40 8.29
C VAL A 8 -8.26 9.88 6.85
N ILE A 9 -9.46 9.43 6.46
CA ILE A 9 -9.73 8.95 5.11
C ILE A 9 -9.59 10.09 4.10
N ASP A 10 -10.11 11.28 4.39
CA ASP A 10 -9.99 12.46 3.52
C ASP A 10 -8.53 12.85 3.29
N ALA A 11 -7.69 12.79 4.32
CA ALA A 11 -6.27 13.05 4.20
C ALA A 11 -5.55 11.99 3.34
N MET A 12 -5.91 10.71 3.49
CA MET A 12 -5.38 9.65 2.62
C MET A 12 -5.88 9.79 1.18
N MET A 13 -7.13 10.21 0.97
CA MET A 13 -7.70 10.49 -0.36
C MET A 13 -7.06 11.71 -1.02
N ALA A 14 -6.67 12.74 -0.26
CA ALA A 14 -5.86 13.84 -0.76
C ALA A 14 -4.47 13.35 -1.19
N TYR A 15 -3.79 12.57 -0.33
CA TYR A 15 -2.49 11.97 -0.65
C TYR A 15 -2.53 11.12 -1.94
N LEU A 16 -3.56 10.30 -2.11
CA LEU A 16 -3.73 9.52 -3.34
C LEU A 16 -3.82 10.43 -4.58
N ARG A 17 -4.70 11.43 -4.56
CA ARG A 17 -4.94 12.33 -5.71
C ARG A 17 -3.78 13.26 -6.03
N GLU A 18 -3.10 13.76 -5.01
CA GLU A 18 -2.11 14.83 -5.12
C GLU A 18 -0.69 14.31 -5.33
N PHE A 19 -0.45 13.04 -5.01
CA PHE A 19 0.87 12.43 -5.13
C PHE A 19 0.84 11.07 -5.82
N VAL A 20 0.11 10.10 -5.26
CA VAL A 20 0.19 8.70 -5.73
C VAL A 20 -0.31 8.53 -7.17
N GLU A 21 -1.33 9.29 -7.55
CA GLU A 21 -1.97 9.28 -8.87
C GLU A 21 -1.36 10.26 -9.88
N VAL A 22 -0.41 11.09 -9.45
CA VAL A 22 0.18 12.13 -10.30
C VAL A 22 1.32 11.54 -11.14
N PRO A 23 1.24 11.60 -12.48
CA PRO A 23 2.32 11.17 -13.36
C PRO A 23 3.65 11.83 -13.03
N HIS A 24 4.74 11.05 -13.10
CA HIS A 24 6.07 11.58 -12.84
C HIS A 24 7.10 11.00 -13.84
N PRO A 25 8.02 11.83 -14.40
CA PRO A 25 9.01 11.38 -15.38
C PRO A 25 9.90 10.24 -14.89
N VAL A 26 10.15 10.17 -13.58
CA VAL A 26 10.92 9.07 -12.95
C VAL A 26 10.29 7.70 -13.21
N PHE A 27 8.98 7.62 -13.40
CA PHE A 27 8.26 6.38 -13.69
C PHE A 27 7.81 6.31 -15.16
N GLY A 28 8.52 6.97 -16.08
CA GLY A 28 8.16 6.98 -17.51
C GLY A 28 6.82 7.65 -17.78
N ASP A 29 6.57 8.79 -17.11
CA ASP A 29 5.31 9.55 -17.15
C ASP A 29 4.07 8.76 -16.68
N LEU A 30 4.28 7.68 -15.93
CA LEU A 30 3.25 7.01 -15.14
C LEU A 30 3.28 7.54 -13.69
N PRO A 31 2.19 7.38 -12.93
CA PRO A 31 2.14 7.82 -11.54
C PRO A 31 2.80 6.79 -10.60
N VAL A 32 3.04 7.16 -9.33
CA VAL A 32 3.66 6.28 -8.32
C VAL A 32 2.90 4.96 -8.16
N CYS A 33 1.56 4.98 -8.24
CA CYS A 33 0.78 3.77 -8.41
C CYS A 33 -0.14 3.94 -9.64
N PRO A 34 0.16 3.27 -10.77
CA PRO A 34 -0.65 3.32 -12.00
C PRO A 34 -2.12 2.91 -11.83
N PHE A 35 -2.45 2.19 -10.76
CA PHE A 35 -3.77 1.61 -10.52
C PHE A 35 -4.64 2.42 -9.56
N ALA A 36 -4.02 3.24 -8.70
CA ALA A 36 -4.72 3.96 -7.62
C ALA A 36 -5.88 4.82 -8.15
N ARG A 37 -5.66 5.53 -9.27
CA ARG A 37 -6.68 6.40 -9.86
C ARG A 37 -7.91 5.62 -10.33
N LYS A 38 -7.70 4.50 -11.03
CA LYS A 38 -8.80 3.67 -11.52
C LYS A 38 -9.60 3.11 -10.34
N ALA A 39 -8.90 2.51 -9.37
CA ALA A 39 -9.55 1.93 -8.20
C ALA A 39 -10.36 2.98 -7.42
N ARG A 40 -9.84 4.20 -7.27
CA ARG A 40 -10.56 5.31 -6.64
C ARG A 40 -11.80 5.73 -7.41
N LEU A 41 -11.73 5.84 -8.74
CA LEU A 41 -12.86 6.25 -9.57
C LEU A 41 -13.96 5.18 -9.64
N ASP A 42 -13.55 3.91 -9.60
CA ASP A 42 -14.46 2.76 -9.65
C ASP A 42 -15.02 2.40 -8.26
N ASN A 43 -14.57 3.09 -7.20
CA ASN A 43 -14.90 2.81 -5.80
C ASN A 43 -14.52 1.38 -5.35
N THR A 44 -13.41 0.86 -5.86
CA THR A 44 -12.87 -0.47 -5.51
C THR A 44 -11.77 -0.38 -4.44
N ILE A 45 -11.64 0.76 -3.75
CA ILE A 45 -10.74 0.92 -2.59
C ILE A 45 -11.58 0.85 -1.31
N GLN A 46 -11.31 -0.15 -0.49
CA GLN A 46 -11.87 -0.27 0.85
C GLN A 46 -10.94 0.43 1.85
N PHE A 47 -11.43 1.47 2.52
CA PHE A 47 -10.70 2.15 3.59
C PHE A 47 -11.11 1.61 4.96
N GLN A 48 -10.13 1.26 5.79
CA GLN A 48 -10.33 0.88 7.19
C GLN A 48 -9.44 1.74 8.10
N VAL A 49 -10.04 2.48 9.03
CA VAL A 49 -9.29 3.23 10.04
C VAL A 49 -9.24 2.39 11.31
N TYR A 50 -8.05 1.87 11.63
CA TYR A 50 -7.86 0.89 12.69
C TYR A 50 -6.52 1.13 13.41
N PRO A 51 -6.47 1.21 14.76
CA PRO A 51 -5.24 1.46 15.52
C PRO A 51 -4.39 0.19 15.66
N PHE A 52 -3.93 -0.35 14.54
CA PHE A 52 -3.10 -1.56 14.53
C PHE A 52 -1.75 -1.36 15.22
N THR A 53 -1.22 -2.45 15.76
CA THR A 53 0.13 -2.55 16.30
C THR A 53 0.91 -3.63 15.54
N GLN A 54 2.21 -3.70 15.73
CA GLN A 54 3.06 -4.72 15.08
C GLN A 54 2.71 -6.17 15.48
N ASN A 55 1.91 -6.37 16.53
CA ASN A 55 1.55 -7.70 17.05
C ASN A 55 0.22 -8.23 16.46
N GLU A 56 -0.42 -7.50 15.55
CA GLU A 56 -1.73 -7.84 14.99
C GLU A 56 -1.69 -8.96 13.93
N VAL A 57 -0.55 -9.65 13.75
CA VAL A 57 -0.38 -10.75 12.78
C VAL A 57 -1.02 -12.08 13.19
N GLU A 58 -1.50 -12.18 14.44
CA GLU A 58 -2.18 -13.38 14.93
C GLU A 58 -3.46 -13.66 14.11
N PRO A 59 -3.72 -14.91 13.68
CA PRO A 59 -4.84 -15.23 12.77
C PRO A 59 -6.24 -14.81 13.26
N ASP A 60 -6.43 -14.76 14.58
CA ASP A 60 -7.64 -14.43 15.29
C ASP A 60 -7.69 -12.96 15.77
N SER A 61 -6.74 -12.12 15.33
CA SER A 61 -6.79 -10.68 15.56
C SER A 61 -7.93 -10.02 14.78
N GLN A 62 -8.44 -8.92 15.32
CA GLN A 62 -9.43 -8.10 14.60
C GLN A 62 -8.86 -7.55 13.28
N PHE A 63 -7.55 -7.29 13.22
CA PHE A 63 -6.88 -6.92 11.98
C PHE A 63 -7.02 -8.00 10.90
N MET A 64 -6.74 -9.26 11.24
CA MET A 64 -6.83 -10.38 10.29
C MET A 64 -8.27 -10.73 9.92
N GLU A 65 -9.24 -10.45 10.81
CA GLU A 65 -10.67 -10.50 10.47
C GLU A 65 -11.02 -9.49 9.36
N LEU A 66 -10.56 -8.23 9.47
CA LEU A 66 -10.76 -7.22 8.43
C LEU A 66 -10.12 -7.60 7.09
N VAL A 67 -8.94 -8.22 7.11
CA VAL A 67 -8.28 -8.75 5.91
C VAL A 67 -9.10 -9.89 5.31
N THR A 68 -9.60 -10.80 6.14
CA THR A 68 -10.44 -11.92 5.69
C THR A 68 -11.75 -11.42 5.09
N ASP A 69 -12.39 -10.42 5.68
CA ASP A 69 -13.60 -9.81 5.12
C ASP A 69 -13.33 -9.13 3.78
N PHE A 70 -12.18 -8.46 3.62
CA PHE A 70 -11.74 -7.96 2.32
C PHE A 70 -11.65 -9.07 1.27
N THR A 71 -11.09 -10.24 1.60
CA THR A 71 -11.03 -11.37 0.63
C THR A 71 -12.40 -11.92 0.21
N ARG A 72 -13.45 -11.66 1.00
CA ARG A 72 -14.82 -12.08 0.69
C ARG A 72 -15.58 -11.02 -0.10
N ASP A 73 -15.09 -9.79 -0.15
CA ASP A 73 -15.69 -8.69 -0.90
C ASP A 73 -15.20 -8.71 -2.35
N ALA A 74 -16.07 -9.18 -3.25
CA ALA A 74 -15.79 -9.19 -4.68
C ALA A 74 -15.80 -7.78 -5.33
N GLY A 75 -16.21 -6.74 -4.60
CA GLY A 75 -16.27 -5.36 -5.08
C GLY A 75 -14.99 -4.55 -4.86
N SER A 76 -14.09 -5.00 -4.00
CA SER A 76 -12.89 -4.26 -3.62
C SER A 76 -11.62 -4.88 -4.22
N GLU A 77 -10.75 -4.06 -4.78
CA GLU A 77 -9.45 -4.47 -5.35
C GLU A 77 -8.28 -4.12 -4.41
N ILE A 78 -8.47 -3.14 -3.53
CA ILE A 78 -7.45 -2.63 -2.62
C ILE A 78 -8.06 -2.42 -1.23
N LEU A 79 -7.48 -3.03 -0.21
CA LEU A 79 -7.73 -2.65 1.19
C LEU A 79 -6.64 -1.67 1.65
N ILE A 80 -7.04 -0.48 2.07
CA ILE A 80 -6.15 0.50 2.72
C ILE A 80 -6.50 0.56 4.20
N MET A 81 -5.65 -0.03 5.04
CA MET A 81 -5.75 0.00 6.48
C MET A 81 -4.87 1.13 7.05
N ILE A 82 -5.49 2.09 7.73
CA ILE A 82 -4.88 3.36 8.15
C ILE A 82 -4.85 3.46 9.66
N HIS A 83 -3.68 3.74 10.22
CA HIS A 83 -3.57 4.04 11.65
C HIS A 83 -4.13 5.45 11.91
N PRO A 84 -5.04 5.66 12.90
CA PRO A 84 -5.71 6.95 13.11
C PRO A 84 -4.80 8.08 13.64
N ARG A 85 -3.56 7.77 13.98
CA ARG A 85 -2.57 8.72 14.52
C ARG A 85 -1.32 8.73 13.64
N PRO A 86 -0.80 9.89 13.18
CA PRO A 86 0.41 9.96 12.35
C PRO A 86 1.66 9.39 13.03
N ALA A 87 1.78 9.57 14.35
CA ALA A 87 2.87 9.02 15.17
C ALA A 87 2.43 7.76 15.94
N GLY A 88 1.44 7.04 15.44
CA GLY A 88 0.84 5.91 16.14
C GLY A 88 1.65 4.62 16.09
N MET A 89 2.54 4.52 15.11
CA MET A 89 3.50 3.44 14.90
C MET A 89 4.79 4.07 14.40
N SER A 90 5.95 3.60 14.86
CA SER A 90 7.24 4.06 14.32
C SER A 90 7.55 3.40 12.98
N LEU A 91 8.41 4.01 12.15
CA LEU A 91 8.86 3.42 10.88
C LEU A 91 9.40 1.99 11.05
N ALA A 92 10.30 1.77 12.01
CA ALA A 92 10.90 0.45 12.23
C ALA A 92 9.84 -0.63 12.58
N ALA A 93 8.89 -0.29 13.46
CA ALA A 93 7.78 -1.18 13.78
C ALA A 93 6.88 -1.46 12.57
N MET A 94 6.68 -0.47 11.70
CA MET A 94 5.91 -0.62 10.47
C MET A 94 6.61 -1.57 9.48
N GLU A 95 7.91 -1.41 9.28
CA GLU A 95 8.70 -2.29 8.41
C GLU A 95 8.69 -3.75 8.91
N SER A 96 8.94 -3.95 10.21
CA SER A 96 8.86 -5.29 10.82
C SER A 96 7.45 -5.90 10.74
N PHE A 97 6.42 -5.08 10.90
CA PHE A 97 5.03 -5.53 10.79
C PHE A 97 4.68 -5.96 9.35
N VAL A 98 5.08 -5.18 8.34
CA VAL A 98 4.85 -5.52 6.92
C VAL A 98 5.55 -6.83 6.56
N GLU A 99 6.79 -7.01 7.00
CA GLU A 99 7.56 -8.23 6.76
C GLU A 99 6.86 -9.45 7.38
N ALA A 100 6.51 -9.37 8.67
CA ALA A 100 5.80 -10.45 9.35
C ALA A 100 4.43 -10.72 8.72
N LEU A 101 3.64 -9.69 8.45
CA LEU A 101 2.31 -9.80 7.85
C LEU A 101 2.35 -10.49 6.49
N ASN A 102 3.32 -10.17 5.64
CA ASN A 102 3.43 -10.78 4.31
C ASN A 102 3.67 -12.31 4.37
N LEU A 103 4.29 -12.83 5.44
CA LEU A 103 4.39 -14.28 5.65
C LEU A 103 3.02 -14.93 5.88
N HIS A 104 2.11 -14.23 6.56
CA HIS A 104 0.74 -14.68 6.81
C HIS A 104 -0.20 -14.45 5.62
N LEU A 105 0.07 -13.43 4.80
CA LEU A 105 -0.71 -13.12 3.60
C LEU A 105 -0.39 -14.03 2.41
N LEU A 106 0.82 -14.60 2.36
CA LEU A 106 1.26 -15.50 1.29
C LEU A 106 0.26 -16.65 0.98
N PRO A 107 -0.23 -17.45 1.96
CA PRO A 107 -1.21 -18.51 1.69
C PRO A 107 -2.57 -18.00 1.22
N LEU A 108 -2.86 -16.71 1.39
CA LEU A 108 -4.09 -16.05 0.92
C LEU A 108 -3.93 -15.43 -0.47
N GLU A 109 -2.75 -15.60 -1.11
CA GLU A 109 -2.39 -14.93 -2.36
C GLU A 109 -2.54 -13.40 -2.28
N LEU A 110 -2.24 -12.82 -1.11
CA LEU A 110 -2.23 -11.40 -0.85
C LEU A 110 -0.81 -10.88 -0.62
N MET A 111 -0.63 -9.58 -0.81
CA MET A 111 0.59 -8.86 -0.48
C MET A 111 0.24 -7.49 0.11
N ALA A 112 0.96 -7.11 1.16
CA ALA A 112 0.90 -5.82 1.81
C ALA A 112 2.10 -4.95 1.45
N PHE A 113 1.84 -3.68 1.17
CA PHE A 113 2.84 -2.62 1.10
C PHE A 113 2.60 -1.61 2.21
N GLY A 114 3.67 -1.22 2.90
CA GLY A 114 3.60 -0.19 3.94
C GLY A 114 3.88 1.21 3.38
N GLY A 115 3.23 2.20 3.97
CA GLY A 115 3.64 3.60 3.90
C GLY A 115 3.67 4.24 5.29
N HIS A 116 4.56 5.20 5.47
CA HIS A 116 4.79 5.86 6.75
C HIS A 116 5.26 7.31 6.53
N PRO A 117 4.91 8.30 7.40
CA PRO A 117 5.33 9.70 7.23
C PRO A 117 6.84 9.92 7.08
N GLU A 118 7.62 9.06 7.74
CA GLU A 118 9.09 9.14 7.79
C GLU A 118 9.80 8.15 6.84
N ASP A 119 9.05 7.42 5.99
CA ASP A 119 9.64 6.45 5.08
C ASP A 119 10.66 7.11 4.12
N ASN A 120 11.81 6.49 3.93
CA ASN A 120 12.89 7.01 3.08
C ASN A 120 13.07 6.23 1.76
N PHE A 121 12.20 5.26 1.49
CA PHE A 121 12.17 4.57 0.21
C PHE A 121 11.93 5.56 -0.91
N ASN A 122 12.92 5.67 -1.81
CA ASN A 122 12.96 6.70 -2.83
C ASN A 122 13.48 6.15 -4.14
N ILE A 123 12.89 6.61 -5.24
CA ILE A 123 13.36 6.33 -6.59
C ILE A 123 13.79 7.66 -7.19
N GLN A 124 15.10 7.85 -7.36
CA GLN A 124 15.71 9.08 -7.90
C GLN A 124 15.15 10.38 -7.27
N GLY A 125 15.07 10.42 -5.94
CA GLY A 125 14.59 11.59 -5.19
C GLY A 125 13.08 11.70 -5.01
N VAL A 126 12.30 10.77 -5.56
CA VAL A 126 10.86 10.67 -5.30
C VAL A 126 10.60 9.69 -4.16
N TYR A 127 10.13 10.18 -3.02
CA TYR A 127 9.82 9.37 -1.83
C TYR A 127 8.44 8.72 -1.94
N THR A 128 8.37 7.49 -2.49
CA THR A 128 7.13 6.87 -2.94
C THR A 128 6.23 6.33 -1.82
N ARG A 129 6.75 6.23 -0.59
CA ARG A 129 6.03 5.66 0.57
C ARG A 129 5.76 6.67 1.71
N ARG A 130 6.17 7.94 1.53
CA ARG A 130 5.87 9.00 2.50
C ARG A 130 4.40 9.39 2.42
N SER A 131 3.66 9.06 3.47
CA SER A 131 2.21 9.22 3.54
C SER A 131 1.80 9.97 4.81
N PRO A 132 0.61 10.58 4.87
CA PRO A 132 0.20 11.38 6.03
C PRO A 132 -0.02 10.55 7.31
N TYR A 133 -0.26 9.25 7.17
CA TYR A 133 -0.46 8.31 8.26
C TYR A 133 0.24 6.99 7.96
N PRO A 134 0.71 6.26 8.99
CA PRO A 134 1.08 4.86 8.84
C PRO A 134 -0.10 4.09 8.24
N HIS A 135 0.13 3.39 7.14
CA HIS A 135 -0.92 2.63 6.46
C HIS A 135 -0.38 1.42 5.73
N LEU A 136 -1.24 0.43 5.53
CA LEU A 136 -1.01 -0.74 4.69
C LEU A 136 -1.94 -0.67 3.50
N SER A 137 -1.42 -0.94 2.30
CA SER A 137 -2.23 -1.31 1.14
C SER A 137 -2.10 -2.81 0.90
N ILE A 138 -3.21 -3.55 0.94
CA ILE A 138 -3.28 -5.00 0.76
C ILE A 138 -4.02 -5.30 -0.54
N GLN A 139 -3.41 -6.13 -1.40
CA GLN A 139 -3.91 -6.44 -2.74
C GLN A 139 -3.61 -7.89 -3.13
N SER A 140 -4.30 -8.39 -4.15
CA SER A 140 -4.07 -9.72 -4.74
C SER A 140 -2.70 -9.83 -5.42
N THR A 141 -1.90 -10.81 -5.03
CA THR A 141 -0.60 -11.13 -5.61
C THR A 141 -0.70 -11.53 -7.09
N PRO A 142 -1.66 -12.38 -7.53
CA PRO A 142 -1.90 -12.63 -8.95
C PRO A 142 -2.13 -11.36 -9.78
N PHE A 143 -2.93 -10.42 -9.27
CA PHE A 143 -3.16 -9.13 -9.92
C PHE A 143 -1.85 -8.32 -10.00
N LEU A 144 -1.12 -8.19 -8.88
CA LEU A 144 0.16 -7.47 -8.84
C LEU A 144 1.19 -8.04 -9.82
N ASN A 145 1.26 -9.37 -9.97
CA ASN A 145 2.15 -10.02 -10.92
C ASN A 145 1.78 -9.69 -12.38
N GLN A 146 0.49 -9.77 -12.73
CA GLN A 146 0.00 -9.43 -14.06
C GLN A 146 0.33 -7.98 -14.43
N VAL A 147 0.07 -7.06 -13.52
CA VAL A 147 0.32 -5.64 -13.79
C VAL A 147 1.80 -5.31 -13.83
N THR A 148 2.62 -5.94 -12.98
CA THR A 148 4.08 -5.77 -12.99
C THR A 148 4.68 -6.23 -14.32
N GLN A 149 4.22 -7.35 -14.86
CA GLN A 149 4.65 -7.81 -16.18
C GLN A 149 4.34 -6.79 -17.28
N SER A 150 3.17 -6.15 -17.19
CA SER A 150 2.78 -5.09 -18.13
C SER A 150 3.64 -3.83 -17.95
N LEU A 151 3.91 -3.41 -16.71
CA LEU A 151 4.76 -2.26 -16.39
C LEU A 151 6.22 -2.45 -16.83
N ARG A 152 6.75 -3.68 -16.79
CA ARG A 152 8.10 -4.01 -17.32
C ARG A 152 8.25 -3.76 -18.81
N GLN A 153 7.16 -3.72 -19.57
CA GLN A 153 7.16 -3.39 -20.99
C GLN A 153 7.11 -1.88 -21.26
N THR A 154 7.09 -1.06 -20.19
CA THR A 154 7.06 0.40 -20.23
C THR A 154 8.35 0.99 -19.65
N GLY A 155 8.43 2.32 -19.54
CA GLY A 155 9.52 3.02 -18.84
C GLY A 155 9.39 3.02 -17.30
N TYR A 156 8.36 2.39 -16.71
CA TYR A 156 8.05 2.50 -15.27
C TYR A 156 9.24 2.15 -14.35
N TYR A 157 9.90 1.03 -14.64
CA TYR A 157 11.01 0.51 -13.82
C TYR A 157 12.40 0.98 -14.27
N GLN A 158 12.51 1.86 -15.28
CA GLN A 158 13.80 2.21 -15.89
C GLN A 158 14.79 2.85 -14.90
N ASN A 159 14.26 3.47 -13.84
CA ASN A 159 15.02 4.19 -12.83
C ASN A 159 15.16 3.44 -11.50
N TRP A 160 14.66 2.20 -11.43
CA TRP A 160 14.70 1.37 -10.23
C TRP A 160 15.96 0.53 -10.24
N THR A 161 16.60 0.41 -9.08
CA THR A 161 17.72 -0.52 -8.89
C THR A 161 17.19 -1.93 -8.60
N ALA A 162 18.04 -2.95 -8.76
CA ALA A 162 17.69 -4.31 -8.35
C ALA A 162 17.32 -4.39 -6.85
N ALA A 163 18.00 -3.63 -5.99
CA ALA A 163 17.67 -3.54 -4.58
C ALA A 163 16.28 -2.94 -4.33
N ASP A 164 15.87 -1.94 -5.13
CA ASP A 164 14.52 -1.35 -5.02
C ASP A 164 13.43 -2.36 -5.39
N LEU A 165 13.70 -3.20 -6.41
CA LEU A 165 12.79 -4.25 -6.86
C LEU A 165 12.67 -5.38 -5.82
N ASP A 166 13.77 -5.76 -5.17
CA ASP A 166 13.76 -6.73 -4.08
C ASP A 166 12.92 -6.24 -2.89
N VAL A 167 12.97 -4.94 -2.56
CA VAL A 167 12.19 -4.31 -1.47
C VAL A 167 10.68 -4.35 -1.72
N ILE A 168 10.23 -4.53 -2.96
CA ILE A 168 8.81 -4.72 -3.31
C ILE A 168 8.48 -6.17 -3.68
N GLY A 169 9.36 -7.12 -3.36
CA GLY A 169 9.12 -8.55 -3.55
C GLY A 169 9.26 -9.04 -4.99
N PHE A 170 9.89 -8.25 -5.88
CA PHE A 170 10.15 -8.65 -7.26
C PHE A 170 11.58 -9.14 -7.44
N HIS A 171 11.79 -10.40 -7.11
CA HIS A 171 13.04 -11.09 -7.46
C HIS A 171 13.09 -11.36 -8.97
N GLU A 172 14.16 -10.94 -9.62
CA GLU A 172 14.50 -11.44 -10.96
C GLU A 172 14.73 -12.95 -10.84
N ARG A 173 13.82 -13.75 -11.38
CA ARG A 173 14.03 -15.19 -11.54
C ARG A 173 14.80 -15.47 -12.82
#